data_AF-A0A660S277-F1
#
_entry.id   AF-A0A660S277-F1
#
_cell.length_a   1.000
_cell.length_b   1.000
_cell.length_c   1.000
_cell.angle_alpha   90.00
_cell.angle_beta   90.00
_cell.angle_gamma   90.00
#
_symmetry.space_group_name_H-M   'P 1'
#
loop_
_entity.id
_entity.type
_entity.pdbx_description
1 polymer ?
#
loop_
_entity_poly.entity_id
_entity_poly.type
_entity_poly.pdbx_seq_one_letter_code
_entity_poly.pdbx_strand_id
1 'polypeptide(L)'
;MTKRDSLPFNDRTFDYIISLSTLEHIGLGYYGGDLNRRGDRMAVEVIHSLLKPDGKFLVTLPFSGKYTENSFQRIHTKESFQTLISGYFRIEKQQFWIPKSKKNWIAASEEEVGVCCLSRV
;
A
#
# COMPACT_ATOMS: atom_id res chain seq x y z
N MET A 1 -23.32 -6.66 -1.75
CA MET A 1 -22.82 -5.43 -1.10
C MET A 1 -21.33 -5.35 -1.32
N THR A 2 -20.85 -4.25 -1.86
CA THR A 2 -19.40 -4.01 -1.94
C THR A 2 -18.91 -3.62 -0.53
N LYS A 3 -17.63 -3.86 -0.21
CA LYS A 3 -17.05 -3.43 1.08
C LYS A 3 -17.18 -1.91 1.32
N ARG A 4 -17.39 -1.12 0.27
CA ARG A 4 -17.70 0.32 0.35
C ARG A 4 -19.04 0.56 1.06
N ASP A 5 -20.06 -0.25 0.77
CA ASP A 5 -21.42 -0.07 1.28
C ASP A 5 -21.54 -0.37 2.79
N SER A 6 -20.57 -1.09 3.36
CA SER A 6 -20.53 -1.42 4.78
C SER A 6 -19.81 -0.39 5.66
N LEU A 7 -19.13 0.61 5.08
CA LEU A 7 -18.41 1.61 5.85
C LEU A 7 -19.37 2.70 6.37
N PRO A 8 -19.33 3.06 7.66
CA PRO A 8 -20.22 4.07 8.26
C PRO A 8 -19.78 5.51 7.95
N PHE A 9 -19.18 5.73 6.78
CA PHE A 9 -18.60 7.01 6.38
C PHE A 9 -19.14 7.43 5.01
N ASN A 10 -19.49 8.70 4.92
CA ASN A 10 -19.84 9.34 3.65
C ASN A 10 -18.59 9.56 2.80
N ASP A 11 -18.79 9.79 1.51
CA ASP A 11 -17.72 10.27 0.65
C ASP A 11 -17.18 11.62 1.15
N ARG A 12 -15.92 11.92 0.83
CA ARG A 12 -15.28 13.20 1.13
C ARG A 12 -15.33 13.58 2.62
N THR A 13 -15.10 12.61 3.50
CA THR A 13 -15.15 12.79 4.96
C THR A 13 -13.79 13.17 5.55
N PHE A 14 -12.71 12.57 5.07
CA PHE A 14 -11.41 12.66 5.74
C PHE A 14 -10.44 13.61 5.01
N ASP A 15 -9.69 14.39 5.78
CA ASP A 15 -8.57 15.18 5.26
C ASP A 15 -7.32 14.32 5.03
N TYR A 16 -7.13 13.30 5.87
CA TYR A 16 -6.00 12.37 5.81
C TYR A 16 -6.47 10.94 6.04
N ILE A 17 -5.93 10.01 5.25
CA ILE A 17 -6.04 8.57 5.50
C ILE A 17 -4.63 8.00 5.53
N ILE A 18 -4.38 7.09 6.47
CA ILE A 18 -3.07 6.46 6.65
C ILE A 18 -3.25 4.95 6.58
N SER A 19 -2.47 4.28 5.71
CA SER A 19 -2.35 2.83 5.65
C SER A 19 -0.93 2.42 5.99
N LEU A 20 -0.69 1.96 7.22
CA LEU A 20 0.63 1.50 7.65
C LEU A 20 0.71 -0.02 7.53
N SER A 21 1.50 -0.52 6.58
CA SER A 21 1.73 -1.96 6.35
C SER A 21 0.45 -2.79 6.40
N THR A 22 -0.50 -2.41 5.55
CA THR A 22 -1.85 -2.98 5.51
C THR A 22 -2.27 -3.26 4.07
N LEU A 23 -2.06 -2.30 3.17
CA LEU A 23 -2.51 -2.37 1.78
C LEU A 23 -1.98 -3.62 1.05
N GLU A 24 -0.74 -4.02 1.32
CA GLU A 24 -0.06 -5.18 0.75
C GLU A 24 -0.72 -6.52 1.09
N HIS A 25 -1.55 -6.56 2.13
CA HIS A 25 -2.22 -7.77 2.61
C HIS A 25 -3.67 -7.88 2.10
N ILE A 26 -4.25 -6.79 1.60
CA ILE A 26 -5.68 -6.74 1.28
C ILE A 26 -5.99 -7.66 0.08
N GLY A 27 -6.95 -8.56 0.29
CA GLY A 27 -7.41 -9.49 -0.75
C GLY A 27 -6.60 -10.78 -0.87
N LEU A 28 -5.64 -11.02 0.03
CA LEU A 28 -4.85 -12.27 0.08
C LEU A 28 -5.42 -13.35 1.01
N GLY A 29 -6.47 -13.01 1.78
CA GLY A 29 -7.15 -13.95 2.68
C GLY A 29 -6.37 -14.38 3.93
N TYR A 30 -5.09 -13.98 4.07
CA TYR A 30 -4.25 -14.32 5.22
C TYR A 30 -4.89 -14.00 6.57
N TYR A 31 -5.55 -12.85 6.67
CA TYR A 31 -6.22 -12.39 7.89
C TYR A 31 -7.72 -12.75 7.93
N GLY A 32 -8.11 -13.84 7.26
CA GLY A 32 -9.50 -14.34 7.24
C GLY A 32 -10.47 -13.51 6.38
N GLY A 33 -9.95 -12.59 5.56
CA GLY A 33 -10.75 -11.84 4.59
C GLY A 33 -10.98 -12.58 3.27
N ASP A 34 -11.83 -12.03 2.41
CA ASP A 34 -12.07 -12.61 1.09
C ASP A 34 -10.81 -12.61 0.22
N LEU A 35 -10.61 -13.72 -0.48
CA LEU A 35 -9.64 -13.82 -1.56
C LEU A 35 -10.12 -13.00 -2.76
N ASN A 36 -9.44 -11.88 -3.02
CA ASN A 36 -9.69 -11.04 -4.17
C ASN A 36 -8.37 -10.40 -4.61
N ARG A 37 -7.86 -10.83 -5.77
CA ARG A 37 -6.61 -10.31 -6.34
C ARG A 37 -6.61 -8.80 -6.62
N ARG A 38 -7.78 -8.18 -6.71
CA ARG A 38 -7.95 -6.73 -6.88
C ARG A 38 -8.32 -6.01 -5.58
N GLY A 39 -8.25 -6.70 -4.43
CA GLY A 39 -8.70 -6.17 -3.15
C GLY A 39 -7.95 -4.91 -2.71
N ASP A 40 -6.64 -4.87 -2.94
CA ASP A 40 -5.79 -3.70 -2.71
C ASP A 40 -6.18 -2.51 -3.61
N ARG A 41 -6.39 -2.74 -4.90
CA ARG A 41 -6.86 -1.73 -5.86
C ARG A 41 -8.24 -1.18 -5.47
N MET A 42 -9.15 -2.05 -5.06
CA MET A 42 -10.47 -1.63 -4.56
C MET A 42 -10.35 -0.83 -3.26
N ALA A 43 -9.40 -1.18 -2.37
CA ALA A 43 -9.14 -0.39 -1.18
C ALA A 43 -8.62 1.01 -1.53
N VAL A 44 -7.71 1.14 -2.51
CA VAL A 44 -7.25 2.44 -3.01
C VAL A 44 -8.43 3.29 -3.53
N GLU A 45 -9.34 2.70 -4.30
CA GLU A 45 -10.55 3.38 -4.79
C GLU A 45 -11.43 3.89 -3.65
N VAL A 46 -11.69 3.03 -2.64
CA VAL A 46 -12.46 3.40 -1.46
C VAL A 46 -11.77 4.53 -0.69
N ILE A 47 -10.47 4.44 -0.44
CA ILE A 47 -9.68 5.49 0.23
C ILE A 47 -9.82 6.81 -0.53
N HIS A 48 -9.71 6.80 -1.85
CA HIS A 48 -9.89 7.98 -2.69
C HIS A 48 -11.30 8.58 -2.58
N SER A 49 -12.34 7.74 -2.54
CA SER A 49 -13.74 8.21 -2.38
C SER A 49 -13.99 8.89 -1.02
N LEU A 50 -13.35 8.39 0.03
CA LEU A 50 -13.51 8.87 1.40
C LEU A 50 -12.70 10.14 1.70
N LEU A 51 -11.62 10.39 0.95
CA LEU A 51 -10.83 11.62 1.09
C LEU A 51 -11.57 12.82 0.51
N LYS A 52 -11.56 13.93 1.23
CA LYS A 52 -11.97 15.26 0.71
C LYS A 52 -11.15 15.64 -0.53
N PRO A 53 -11.62 16.59 -1.36
CA PRO A 53 -10.74 17.25 -2.33
C PRO A 53 -9.44 17.70 -1.65
N ASP A 54 -8.30 17.50 -2.32
CA ASP A 54 -6.94 17.77 -1.81
C ASP A 54 -6.51 16.99 -0.55
N GLY A 55 -7.35 16.07 -0.07
CA GLY A 55 -7.02 15.16 1.03
C GLY A 55 -5.83 14.26 0.68
N LYS A 56 -5.07 13.86 1.70
CA LYS A 56 -3.80 13.14 1.50
C LYS A 56 -3.90 11.69 1.97
N PHE A 57 -3.30 10.81 1.18
CA PHE A 57 -3.10 9.41 1.53
C PHE A 57 -1.63 9.16 1.87
N LEU A 58 -1.35 8.76 3.10
CA LEU A 58 -0.03 8.27 3.50
C LEU A 58 -0.06 6.74 3.53
N VAL A 59 0.90 6.09 2.87
CA VAL A 59 1.00 4.63 2.84
C VAL A 59 2.42 4.15 3.07
N THR A 60 2.56 3.09 3.85
CA THR A 60 3.80 2.31 3.96
C THR A 60 3.53 0.88 3.55
N LEU A 61 4.47 0.27 2.84
CA LEU A 61 4.41 -1.11 2.34
C LEU A 61 5.83 -1.62 2.06
N PRO A 62 6.04 -2.94 1.98
CA PRO A 62 7.31 -3.51 1.55
C PRO A 62 7.56 -3.22 0.07
N PHE A 63 8.79 -2.79 -0.23
CA PHE A 63 9.23 -2.40 -1.56
C PHE A 63 10.49 -3.16 -1.96
N SER A 64 10.60 -3.52 -3.24
CA SER A 64 11.84 -4.06 -3.80
C SER A 64 11.95 -3.84 -5.31
N GLY A 65 13.09 -4.19 -5.90
CA GLY A 65 13.29 -4.11 -7.35
C GLY A 65 12.54 -5.17 -8.15
N LYS A 66 11.91 -6.15 -7.48
CA LYS A 66 11.13 -7.21 -8.13
C LYS A 66 9.80 -7.42 -7.43
N TYR A 67 8.72 -7.42 -8.21
CA TYR A 67 7.41 -7.72 -7.63
C TYR A 67 7.37 -9.16 -7.15
N THR A 68 6.92 -9.35 -5.91
CA THR A 68 6.62 -10.69 -5.37
C THR A 68 5.27 -10.65 -4.66
N GLU A 69 4.57 -11.78 -4.70
CA GLU A 69 3.31 -11.98 -4.00
C GLU A 69 3.30 -13.40 -3.47
N ASN A 70 2.93 -13.56 -2.21
CA ASN A 70 2.62 -14.85 -1.61
C ASN A 70 1.28 -14.75 -0.87
N SER A 71 0.90 -15.80 -0.13
CA SER A 71 -0.35 -15.80 0.63
C SER A 71 -0.40 -14.76 1.74
N PHE A 72 0.74 -14.22 2.18
CA PHE A 72 0.85 -13.25 3.26
C PHE A 72 0.82 -11.80 2.76
N GLN A 73 1.64 -11.45 1.77
CA GLN A 73 1.82 -10.06 1.34
C GLN A 73 2.26 -9.91 -0.11
N ARG A 74 2.07 -8.70 -0.64
CA ARG A 74 2.69 -8.20 -1.88
C ARG A 74 3.90 -7.33 -1.56
N ILE A 75 5.01 -7.52 -2.26
CA ILE A 75 6.16 -6.62 -2.25
C ILE A 75 6.15 -5.86 -3.56
N HIS A 76 5.94 -4.55 -3.50
CA HIS A 76 5.77 -3.73 -4.70
C HIS A 76 7.11 -3.28 -5.29
N THR A 77 7.12 -3.11 -6.62
CA THR A 77 8.10 -2.27 -7.31
C THR A 77 7.53 -0.89 -7.50
N LYS A 78 8.32 0.02 -8.06
CA LYS A 78 7.85 1.35 -8.44
C LYS A 78 6.70 1.26 -9.44
N GLU A 79 6.86 0.46 -10.47
CA GLU A 79 5.90 0.30 -11.55
C GLU A 79 4.61 -0.33 -11.04
N SER A 80 4.71 -1.39 -10.21
CA SER A 80 3.52 -2.05 -9.68
C SER A 80 2.76 -1.16 -8.70
N PHE A 81 3.47 -0.36 -7.88
CA PHE A 81 2.83 0.60 -6.99
C PHE A 81 2.21 1.77 -7.75
N GLN A 82 2.90 2.33 -8.74
CA GLN A 82 2.36 3.37 -9.62
C GLN A 82 1.09 2.89 -10.34
N THR A 83 1.10 1.65 -10.83
CA THR A 83 -0.08 1.01 -11.42
C THR A 83 -1.21 0.90 -10.40
N LEU A 84 -0.92 0.46 -9.17
CA LEU A 84 -1.91 0.31 -8.10
C LEU A 84 -2.63 1.63 -7.76
N ILE A 85 -1.92 2.77 -7.77
CA ILE A 85 -2.52 4.08 -7.44
C ILE A 85 -3.00 4.88 -8.66
N SER A 86 -2.69 4.42 -9.87
CA SER A 86 -3.00 5.13 -11.13
C SER A 86 -4.48 5.50 -11.25
N GLY A 87 -4.77 6.73 -11.69
CA GLY A 87 -6.13 7.24 -11.83
C GLY A 87 -6.78 7.74 -10.54
N TYR A 88 -6.16 7.55 -9.37
CA TYR A 88 -6.67 8.04 -8.08
C TYR A 88 -5.72 9.00 -7.38
N PHE A 89 -4.41 8.71 -7.38
CA PHE A 89 -3.43 9.49 -6.64
C PHE A 89 -2.21 9.85 -7.50
N ARG A 90 -1.60 10.99 -7.17
CA ARG A 90 -0.26 11.39 -7.60
C ARG A 90 0.67 11.35 -6.40
N ILE A 91 1.87 10.83 -6.59
CA ILE A 91 2.91 10.83 -5.54
C ILE A 91 3.46 12.25 -5.38
N GLU A 92 3.36 12.80 -4.17
CA GLU A 92 3.98 14.10 -3.83
C GLU A 92 5.32 13.91 -3.12
N LYS A 93 5.46 12.84 -2.33
CA LYS A 93 6.67 12.52 -1.60
C LYS A 93 6.83 11.00 -1.50
N GLN A 94 8.06 10.54 -1.68
CA GLN A 94 8.44 9.15 -1.53
C GLN A 94 9.73 9.06 -0.72
N GLN A 95 9.80 8.11 0.21
CA GLN A 95 10.96 7.88 1.05
C GLN A 95 11.14 6.37 1.24
N PHE A 96 12.38 5.92 1.32
CA PHE A 96 12.72 4.51 1.49
C PHE A 96 13.53 4.30 2.74
N TRP A 97 13.36 3.13 3.33
CA TRP A 97 14.02 2.76 4.58
C TRP A 97 14.43 1.29 4.55
N ILE A 98 15.62 1.00 5.05
CA ILE A 98 16.12 -0.37 5.21
C ILE A 98 16.19 -0.72 6.69
N PRO A 99 15.64 -1.87 7.13
CA PRO A 99 15.72 -2.27 8.52
C PRO A 99 17.14 -2.76 8.84
N LYS A 100 17.82 -2.11 9.80
CA LYS A 100 19.07 -2.62 10.40
C LYS A 100 18.78 -3.56 11.57
N SER A 101 17.65 -3.38 12.24
CA SER A 101 17.12 -4.27 13.28
C SER A 101 15.59 -4.15 13.34
N LYS A 102 14.92 -4.90 14.24
CA LYS A 102 13.46 -4.78 14.43
C LYS A 102 13.00 -3.37 14.84
N LYS A 103 13.88 -2.57 15.45
CA LYS A 103 13.55 -1.23 15.97
C LYS A 103 14.28 -0.10 15.23
N ASN A 104 15.23 -0.44 14.37
CA ASN A 104 16.11 0.54 13.74
C ASN A 104 15.98 0.46 12.22
N TRP A 105 15.55 1.57 11.64
CA TRP A 105 15.46 1.77 10.20
C TRP A 105 16.38 2.93 9.82
N ILE A 106 17.08 2.78 8.71
CA ILE A 106 17.89 3.85 8.15
C ILE A 106 17.27 4.32 6.84
N ALA A 107 17.34 5.63 6.59
CA ALA A 107 16.93 6.18 5.31
C ALA A 107 17.80 5.58 4.20
N ALA A 108 17.19 5.33 3.06
CA ALA A 108 17.84 4.70 1.91
C ALA A 108 17.35 5.33 0.60
N SER A 109 18.09 5.09 -0.46
CA SER A 109 17.70 5.33 -1.85
C SER A 109 16.80 4.21 -2.39
N GLU A 110 16.15 4.46 -3.53
CA GLU A 110 15.35 3.47 -4.25
C GLU A 110 16.22 2.28 -4.70
N GLU A 111 17.43 2.57 -5.16
CA GLU A 111 18.40 1.59 -5.64
C GLU A 111 18.82 0.63 -4.51
N GLU A 112 19.10 1.16 -3.31
CA GLU A 112 19.50 0.34 -2.16
C GLU A 112 18.38 -0.61 -1.70
N VAL A 113 17.12 -0.14 -1.62
CA VAL A 113 16.00 -1.03 -1.28
C VAL A 113 15.69 -2.01 -2.41
N GLY A 114 15.95 -1.62 -3.66
CA GLY A 114 15.74 -2.44 -4.85
C GLY A 114 16.52 -3.76 -4.80
N VAL A 115 17.74 -3.72 -4.27
CA VAL A 115 18.66 -4.87 -4.17
C VAL A 115 18.49 -5.64 -2.85
N CYS A 116 18.06 -4.97 -1.77
CA CYS A 116 18.08 -5.54 -0.41
C CYS A 116 17.10 -6.71 -0.21
N CYS A 117 15.93 -6.67 -0.86
CA CYS A 117 14.84 -7.62 -0.61
C CYS A 117 14.98 -8.99 -1.29
N LEU A 118 16.04 -9.23 -2.07
CA LEU A 118 16.30 -10.53 -2.73
C LEU A 118 16.90 -11.59 -1.79
N SER A 119 17.23 -11.24 -0.54
CA SER A 119 18.00 -12.10 0.37
C SER A 119 17.21 -12.72 1.53
N ARG A 120 15.90 -12.41 1.67
CA ARG A 120 15.10 -12.79 2.85
C ARG A 120 13.62 -13.11 2.55
N VAL A 121 13.35 -13.80 1.44
CA VAL A 121 12.04 -14.44 1.20
C VAL A 121 12.22 -15.94 1.17
#